data_AF-A0A7S3U2T5-F1
#
_entry.id   AF-A0A7S3U2T5-F1
#
_cell.length_a   1.000
_cell.length_b   1.000
_cell.length_c   1.000
_cell.angle_alpha   90.00
_cell.angle_beta   90.00
_cell.angle_gamma   90.00
#
_symmetry.space_group_name_H-M   'P 1'
#
loop_
_entity.id
_entity.type
_entity.pdbx_description
1 polymer ?
#
loop_
_entity_poly.entity_id
_entity_poly.type
_entity_poly.pdbx_seq_one_letter_code
_entity_poly.pdbx_strand_id
1 'polypeptide(L)'
;CAVEGAVKVAMMAYRVRQDGGVFVEPTPEELCSCLDNQAPGSPNLSVLSLKQGFHGRLCTSLSLSRSKALHKVDVPAFDWPASQNPLYKYPLSENVEYNREQDRVALADMRAKIEQWRVEK
;
A
#
# COMPACT_ATOMS: atom_id res chain seq x y z
N CYS A 1 -12.44 -7.51 -10.58
CA CYS A 1 -11.70 -7.11 -9.36
C CYS A 1 -10.18 -7.13 -9.59
N ALA A 2 -9.65 -6.37 -10.55
CA ALA A 2 -8.24 -6.47 -10.95
C ALA A 2 -7.26 -6.05 -9.84
N VAL A 3 -7.54 -4.93 -9.16
CA VAL A 3 -6.69 -4.42 -8.07
C VAL A 3 -6.64 -5.38 -6.88
N GLU A 4 -7.79 -5.95 -6.48
CA GLU A 4 -7.86 -6.96 -5.42
C GLU A 4 -6.97 -8.18 -5.73
N GLY A 5 -7.04 -8.70 -6.96
CA GLY A 5 -6.19 -9.80 -7.41
C GLY A 5 -4.71 -9.44 -7.41
N ALA A 6 -4.36 -8.24 -7.88
CA ALA A 6 -2.98 -7.77 -7.89
C ALA A 6 -2.41 -7.60 -6.47
N VAL A 7 -3.18 -7.04 -5.54
CA VAL A 7 -2.76 -6.89 -4.14
C VAL A 7 -2.54 -8.26 -3.49
N LYS A 8 -3.47 -9.21 -3.68
CA LYS A 8 -3.32 -10.57 -3.16
C LYS A 8 -2.04 -11.25 -3.66
N VAL A 9 -1.78 -11.19 -4.97
CA VAL A 9 -0.57 -11.78 -5.56
C VAL A 9 0.69 -11.07 -5.06
N ALA A 10 0.67 -9.74 -4.93
CA ALA A 10 1.81 -8.99 -4.41
C ALA A 10 2.14 -9.36 -2.95
N MET A 11 1.12 -9.53 -2.09
CA MET A 11 1.31 -9.97 -0.70
C MET A 11 1.88 -11.40 -0.61
N MET A 12 1.35 -12.33 -1.42
CA MET A 12 1.90 -13.70 -1.50
C MET A 12 3.36 -13.69 -1.96
N ALA A 13 3.67 -12.92 -3.01
CA ALA A 13 5.04 -12.79 -3.51
C ALA A 13 5.97 -12.13 -2.48
N TYR A 14 5.48 -11.18 -1.67
CA TYR A 14 6.25 -10.58 -0.58
C TYR A 14 6.62 -11.61 0.49
N ARG A 15 5.68 -12.48 0.89
CA ARG A 15 5.96 -13.58 1.84
C ARG A 15 7.02 -14.54 1.31
N VAL A 16 6.86 -15.02 0.07
CA VAL A 16 7.88 -15.86 -0.58
C VAL A 16 9.25 -15.20 -0.58
N ARG A 17 9.34 -13.89 -0.82
CA ARG A 17 10.61 -13.14 -0.75
C ARG A 17 11.19 -13.08 0.67
N GLN A 18 10.36 -12.96 1.71
CA GLN A 18 10.83 -13.01 3.09
C GLN A 18 11.36 -14.40 3.47
N ASP A 19 10.77 -15.44 2.89
CA ASP A 19 11.17 -16.84 3.07
C ASP A 19 12.35 -17.24 2.16
N GLY A 20 13.20 -16.27 1.77
CA GLY A 20 14.39 -16.50 0.97
C GLY A 20 14.16 -16.64 -0.54
N GLY A 21 12.95 -16.36 -1.03
CA GLY A 21 12.61 -16.43 -2.45
C GLY A 21 12.28 -17.83 -2.96
N VAL A 22 12.11 -18.80 -2.06
CA VAL A 22 11.75 -20.18 -2.37
C VAL A 22 10.35 -20.48 -1.86
N PHE A 23 9.68 -21.44 -2.50
CA PHE A 23 8.41 -21.93 -1.96
C PHE A 23 8.69 -22.72 -0.68
N VAL A 24 8.07 -22.30 0.41
CA VAL A 24 8.04 -22.99 1.69
C VAL A 24 6.61 -23.44 1.92
N GLU A 25 6.41 -24.71 2.27
CA GLU A 25 5.08 -25.20 2.63
C GLU A 25 4.56 -24.51 3.90
N PRO A 26 3.31 -24.03 3.94
CA PRO A 26 2.73 -23.44 5.13
C PRO A 26 2.73 -24.40 6.31
N THR A 27 3.08 -23.90 7.48
CA THR A 27 3.03 -24.66 8.74
C THR A 27 1.58 -24.97 9.15
N PRO A 28 1.32 -25.99 9.99
CA PRO A 28 0.00 -26.24 10.55
C PRO A 28 -0.58 -25.04 11.29
N GLU A 29 0.26 -24.25 11.99
CA GLU A 29 -0.16 -23.04 12.68
C GLU A 29 -0.65 -21.96 11.72
N GLU A 30 0.06 -21.72 10.61
CA GLU A 30 -0.37 -20.79 9.56
C GLU A 30 -1.67 -21.25 8.88
N LEU A 31 -1.80 -22.54 8.60
CA LEU A 31 -3.00 -23.10 8.00
C LEU A 31 -4.22 -22.96 8.92
N CYS A 32 -4.06 -23.20 10.22
CA CYS A 32 -5.14 -23.07 11.19
C CYS A 32 -5.51 -21.60 11.45
N SER A 33 -4.53 -20.76 11.78
CA SER A 33 -4.76 -19.36 12.16
C SER A 33 -5.32 -18.50 11.00
N CYS A 34 -5.00 -18.81 9.74
CA CYS A 34 -5.49 -18.01 8.62
C CYS A 34 -7.02 -18.07 8.48
N LEU A 35 -7.66 -19.20 8.85
CA LEU A 35 -9.12 -19.36 8.78
C LEU A 35 -9.86 -18.47 9.77
N ASP A 36 -9.19 -18.07 10.86
CA ASP A 36 -9.71 -17.14 11.86
C ASP A 36 -9.27 -15.68 11.62
N ASN A 37 -8.66 -15.40 10.46
CA ASN A 37 -8.05 -14.11 10.11
C ASN A 37 -6.94 -13.67 11.08
N GLN A 38 -6.23 -14.61 11.69
CA GLN A 38 -5.17 -14.35 12.67
C GLN A 38 -3.78 -14.64 12.09
N ALA A 39 -2.78 -13.96 12.64
CA ALA A 39 -1.38 -14.30 12.41
C ALA A 39 -1.03 -15.66 13.09
N PRO A 40 -0.05 -16.42 12.59
CA PRO A 40 0.82 -16.10 11.44
C PRO A 40 0.17 -16.31 10.06
N GLY A 41 -0.95 -17.04 9.96
CA GLY A 41 -1.58 -17.42 8.70
C GLY A 41 -2.13 -16.26 7.87
N SER A 42 -2.64 -15.22 8.54
CA SER A 42 -3.05 -13.94 7.94
C SER A 42 -2.09 -12.84 8.40
N PRO A 43 -0.97 -12.61 7.70
CA PRO A 43 0.06 -11.69 8.16
C PRO A 43 -0.42 -10.23 8.09
N ASN A 44 0.07 -9.42 9.03
CA ASN A 44 -0.20 -7.98 9.09
C ASN A 44 0.62 -7.21 8.04
N LEU A 45 0.30 -7.39 6.76
CA LEU A 45 0.92 -6.68 5.65
C LEU A 45 0.15 -5.42 5.29
N SER A 46 0.86 -4.47 4.69
CA SER A 46 0.27 -3.23 4.19
C SER A 46 0.67 -2.96 2.74
N VAL A 47 -0.12 -2.11 2.09
CA VAL A 47 0.18 -1.61 0.74
C VAL A 47 0.20 -0.09 0.80
N LEU A 48 1.35 0.50 0.44
CA LEU A 48 1.49 1.93 0.33
C LEU A 48 0.78 2.44 -0.92
N SER A 49 -0.02 3.50 -0.76
CA SER A 49 -0.70 4.19 -1.85
C SER A 49 -0.32 5.68 -1.90
N LEU A 50 -0.83 6.40 -2.91
CA LEU A 50 -0.60 7.84 -3.04
C LEU A 50 -1.89 8.60 -2.73
N LYS A 51 -1.78 9.72 -2.01
CA LYS A 51 -2.89 10.66 -1.80
C LYS A 51 -3.43 11.14 -3.15
N GLN A 52 -4.73 11.41 -3.25
CA GLN A 52 -5.43 11.76 -4.50
C GLN A 52 -5.56 10.60 -5.53
N GLY A 53 -4.94 9.44 -5.28
CA GLY A 53 -5.10 8.25 -6.14
C GLY A 53 -6.51 7.63 -6.09
N PHE A 54 -6.89 6.92 -7.14
CA PHE A 54 -8.14 6.15 -7.22
C PHE A 54 -7.86 4.77 -7.82
N HIS A 55 -8.10 3.72 -7.02
CA HIS A 55 -7.83 2.33 -7.37
C HIS A 55 -9.09 1.45 -7.39
N GLY A 56 -10.26 2.00 -7.05
CA GLY A 56 -11.53 1.27 -7.04
C GLY A 56 -12.37 1.57 -5.81
N ARG A 57 -13.43 0.79 -5.62
CA ARG A 57 -14.43 0.98 -4.56
C ARG A 57 -14.73 -0.27 -3.72
N LEU A 58 -14.07 -1.39 -4.01
CA LEU A 58 -14.10 -2.58 -3.13
C LEU A 58 -13.17 -2.35 -1.94
N CYS A 59 -13.39 -3.02 -0.80
CA CYS A 59 -12.74 -2.69 0.48
C CYS A 59 -11.22 -2.45 0.42
N THR A 60 -10.46 -3.31 -0.28
CA THR A 60 -9.00 -3.13 -0.42
C THR A 60 -8.68 -1.98 -1.35
N SER A 61 -9.25 -1.99 -2.56
CA SER A 61 -9.05 -0.91 -3.54
C SER A 61 -9.51 0.48 -3.03
N LEU A 62 -10.52 0.51 -2.15
CA LEU A 62 -11.03 1.71 -1.51
C LEU A 62 -10.10 2.18 -0.39
N SER A 63 -9.50 1.25 0.36
CA SER A 63 -8.45 1.56 1.34
C SER A 63 -7.20 2.15 0.68
N LEU A 64 -6.93 1.80 -0.57
CA LEU A 64 -5.88 2.41 -1.41
C LEU A 64 -6.32 3.73 -2.06
N SER A 65 -7.63 3.96 -2.23
CA SER A 65 -8.16 5.17 -2.86
C SER A 65 -8.22 6.34 -1.89
N ARG A 66 -7.84 7.54 -2.36
CA ARG A 66 -7.83 8.81 -1.60
C ARG A 66 -8.28 9.99 -2.47
N SER A 67 -9.24 9.74 -3.37
CA SER A 67 -9.67 10.71 -4.38
C SER A 67 -10.72 11.72 -3.90
N LYS A 68 -11.78 11.27 -3.20
CA LYS A 68 -12.84 12.13 -2.65
C LYS A 68 -13.37 11.54 -1.34
N ALA A 69 -13.73 12.39 -0.38
CA ALA A 69 -14.28 11.96 0.92
C ALA A 69 -15.57 11.14 0.77
N LEU A 70 -16.48 11.58 -0.12
CA LEU A 70 -17.75 10.90 -0.38
C LEU A 70 -17.58 9.46 -0.93
N HIS A 71 -16.42 9.12 -1.48
CA HIS A 71 -16.16 7.74 -1.90
C HIS A 71 -15.87 6.81 -0.71
N LYS A 72 -15.46 7.34 0.45
CA LYS A 72 -14.89 6.57 1.57
C LYS A 72 -15.70 6.60 2.86
N VAL A 73 -16.46 7.67 3.10
CA VAL A 73 -17.24 7.84 4.32
C VAL A 73 -18.13 6.61 4.55
N ASP A 74 -18.29 6.22 5.81
CA ASP A 74 -19.11 5.09 6.26
C ASP A 74 -18.65 3.67 5.84
N VAL A 75 -17.47 3.54 5.22
CA VAL A 75 -16.90 2.24 4.85
C VAL A 75 -15.65 1.93 5.67
N PRO A 76 -15.55 0.75 6.32
CA PRO A 76 -14.32 0.32 6.98
C PRO A 76 -13.12 0.31 6.03
N ALA A 77 -11.94 0.61 6.57
CA ALA A 77 -10.70 0.67 5.79
C ALA A 77 -9.55 -0.01 6.51
N PHE A 78 -8.59 -0.52 5.74
CA PHE A 78 -7.33 -1.02 6.26
C PHE A 78 -6.43 0.14 6.70
N ASP A 79 -5.75 -0.02 7.83
CA ASP A 79 -4.77 0.93 8.38
C ASP A 79 -3.44 0.87 7.60
N TRP A 80 -3.48 1.36 6.36
CA TRP A 80 -2.38 1.30 5.40
C TRP A 80 -1.80 2.67 5.05
N PRO A 81 -0.48 2.76 4.82
CA PRO A 81 0.19 4.03 4.60
C PRO A 81 -0.22 4.67 3.28
N ALA A 82 -0.14 6.01 3.25
CA ALA A 82 -0.20 6.74 1.99
C ALA A 82 0.73 7.92 1.91
N SER A 83 1.55 7.91 0.87
CA SER A 83 2.50 8.96 0.53
C SER A 83 1.83 10.13 -0.17
N GLN A 84 2.45 11.29 -0.10
CA GLN A 84 2.06 12.45 -0.91
C GLN A 84 2.40 12.21 -2.38
N ASN A 85 1.60 12.80 -3.27
CA ASN A 85 1.90 12.91 -4.70
C ASN A 85 2.66 14.21 -4.95
N PRO A 86 3.61 14.25 -5.91
CA PRO A 86 4.23 15.51 -6.32
C PRO A 86 3.18 16.39 -7.01
N LEU A 87 3.09 17.65 -6.60
CA LEU A 87 2.14 18.62 -7.16
C LEU A 87 2.86 19.56 -8.12
N TYR A 88 2.76 19.25 -9.41
CA TYR A 88 3.48 20.03 -10.42
C TYR A 88 2.81 21.38 -10.72
N LYS A 89 3.64 22.35 -11.05
CA LYS A 89 3.24 23.59 -11.70
C LYS A 89 3.48 23.53 -13.20
N TYR A 90 2.62 24.24 -13.92
CA TYR A 90 2.61 24.34 -15.38
C TYR A 90 2.72 25.81 -15.79
N PRO A 91 3.33 26.13 -16.95
CA PRO A 91 3.99 25.21 -17.90
C PRO A 91 5.22 24.51 -17.31
N LEU A 92 5.47 23.25 -17.71
CA LEU A 92 6.54 22.44 -17.11
C LEU A 92 7.93 23.06 -17.31
N SER A 93 8.17 23.65 -18.47
CA SER A 93 9.44 24.30 -18.83
C SER A 93 9.80 25.47 -17.93
N GLU A 94 8.82 26.15 -17.34
CA GLU A 94 9.01 27.31 -16.46
C GLU A 94 9.16 26.91 -14.98
N ASN A 95 8.85 25.67 -14.64
CA ASN A 95 8.74 25.21 -13.25
C ASN A 95 9.65 24.00 -12.95
N VAL A 96 10.71 23.79 -13.74
CA VAL A 96 11.56 22.59 -13.68
C VAL A 96 12.12 22.33 -12.27
N GLU A 97 12.74 23.33 -11.65
CA GLU A 97 13.35 23.16 -10.31
C GLU A 97 12.28 22.97 -9.22
N TYR A 98 11.15 23.66 -9.31
CA TYR A 98 10.04 23.46 -8.38
C TYR A 98 9.49 22.03 -8.49
N ASN A 99 9.22 21.54 -9.70
CA ASN A 99 8.67 20.20 -9.93
C ASN A 99 9.67 19.11 -9.51
N ARG A 100 10.97 19.29 -9.77
CA ARG A 100 12.03 18.39 -9.30
C ARG A 100 12.08 18.32 -7.77
N GLU A 101 11.91 19.44 -7.07
CA GLU A 101 11.84 19.44 -5.61
C GLU A 101 10.56 18.74 -5.12
N GLN A 102 9.42 18.89 -5.81
CA GLN A 102 8.21 18.14 -5.44
C GLN A 102 8.40 16.62 -5.56
N ASP A 103 9.12 16.15 -6.58
CA ASP A 103 9.49 14.73 -6.69
C ASP A 103 10.37 14.30 -5.51
N ARG A 104 11.37 15.11 -5.16
CA ARG A 104 12.28 14.82 -4.04
C ARG A 104 11.53 14.71 -2.71
N VAL A 105 10.60 15.63 -2.45
CA VAL A 105 9.75 15.63 -1.26
C VAL A 105 8.84 14.41 -1.23
N ALA A 106 8.16 14.09 -2.34
CA ALA A 106 7.26 12.94 -2.43
C ALA A 106 8.01 11.61 -2.22
N LEU A 107 9.21 11.47 -2.79
CA LEU A 107 10.06 10.30 -2.61
C LEU A 107 10.57 10.18 -1.16
N ALA A 108 10.93 11.28 -0.52
CA ALA A 108 11.35 11.28 0.88
C ALA A 108 10.21 10.86 1.82
N ASP A 109 9.00 11.39 1.62
CA ASP A 109 7.79 11.01 2.37
C ASP A 109 7.43 9.53 2.17
N MET A 110 7.57 9.00 0.94
CA MET A 110 7.37 7.58 0.66
C MET A 110 8.34 6.70 1.44
N ARG A 111 9.64 7.03 1.43
CA ARG A 111 10.66 6.27 2.18
C ARG A 111 10.40 6.31 3.67
N ALA A 112 10.06 7.49 4.21
CA ALA A 112 9.75 7.66 5.62
C ALA A 112 8.57 6.78 6.05
N LYS A 113 7.52 6.70 5.23
CA LYS A 113 6.35 5.83 5.50
C LYS A 113 6.67 4.35 5.46
N ILE A 114 7.51 3.92 4.51
CA ILE A 114 7.96 2.53 4.44
C ILE A 114 8.73 2.16 5.70
N GLU A 115 9.65 3.03 6.14
CA GLU A 115 10.45 2.78 7.34
C GLU A 115 9.58 2.79 8.61
N GLN A 116 8.68 3.76 8.73
CA GLN A 116 7.74 3.83 9.84
C GLN A 116 6.93 2.53 9.99
N TRP A 117 6.36 2.03 8.89
CA TRP A 117 5.56 0.80 8.92
C TRP A 117 6.39 -0.44 9.22
N ARG A 118 7.68 -0.45 8.87
CA ARG A 118 8.58 -1.56 9.19
C ARG A 118 8.86 -1.66 10.70
N VAL A 119 8.80 -0.55 11.42
CA VAL A 119 9.07 -0.48 12.87
C VAL A 119 7.79 -0.65 13.69
N GLU A 120 6.69 -0.05 13.25
CA GLU A 120 5.44 0.04 14.03
C GLU A 120 4.49 -1.15 13.85
N LYS A 121 4.65 -1.95 12.78
CA LYS A 121 3.71 -3.01 12.38
C LYS A 121 4.40 -4.31 12.04
#